data_AF-A0A9X1U2B3-F1
#
_entry.id   AF-A0A9X1U2B3-F1
#
_cell.length_a   1.000
_cell.length_b   1.000
_cell.length_c   1.000
_cell.angle_alpha   90.00
_cell.angle_beta   90.00
_cell.angle_gamma   90.00
#
_symmetry.space_group_name_H-M   'P 1'
#
loop_
_entity.id
_entity.type
_entity.pdbx_description
1 polymer ?
#
loop_
_entity_poly.entity_id
_entity_poly.type
_entity_poly.pdbx_seq_one_letter_code
_entity_poly.pdbx_strand_id
1 'polypeptide(L)' 'MAKKAKKKGGTKAKTSGKKKNKLGVKNSLVNNINARKKKGTSRPKSKKTVSKKSYTKMKKNWGKGKKTRK' A
#
# COMPACT_ATOMS: atom_id res chain seq x y z
N MET A 1 -9.43 -54.54 -15.60
CA MET A 1 -8.32 -53.58 -15.80
C MET A 1 -8.86 -52.29 -16.39
N ALA A 2 -8.83 -51.17 -15.66
CA ALA A 2 -8.87 -49.81 -16.23
C ALA A 2 -8.59 -48.78 -15.11
N LYS A 3 -7.31 -48.44 -14.90
CA LYS A 3 -6.92 -47.32 -14.02
C LYS A 3 -7.21 -46.02 -14.75
N LYS A 4 -8.29 -45.31 -14.38
CA LYS A 4 -8.58 -43.97 -14.92
C LYS A 4 -7.65 -42.95 -14.26
N ALA A 5 -6.91 -42.25 -15.12
CA ALA A 5 -5.83 -41.35 -14.75
C ALA A 5 -6.25 -40.20 -13.81
N LYS A 6 -5.36 -39.92 -12.86
CA LYS A 6 -5.36 -38.83 -11.89
C LYS A 6 -5.42 -37.47 -12.60
N LYS A 7 -6.59 -36.82 -12.64
CA LYS A 7 -6.63 -35.36 -12.84
C LYS A 7 -6.09 -34.71 -11.56
N LYS A 8 -4.87 -34.20 -11.61
CA LYS A 8 -4.36 -33.21 -10.64
C LYS A 8 -5.32 -32.02 -10.71
N GLY A 9 -6.32 -32.01 -9.83
CA GLY A 9 -7.06 -30.81 -9.50
C GLY A 9 -6.06 -29.83 -8.93
N GLY A 10 -5.55 -28.94 -9.78
CA GLY A 10 -4.75 -27.81 -9.34
C GLY A 10 -5.53 -27.12 -8.24
N THR A 11 -4.99 -27.14 -7.03
CA THR A 11 -5.52 -26.36 -5.93
C THR A 11 -5.54 -24.92 -6.42
N LYS A 12 -6.73 -24.36 -6.71
CA LYS A 12 -6.88 -22.93 -6.90
C LYS A 12 -6.28 -22.30 -5.65
N ALA A 13 -5.12 -21.68 -5.80
CA ALA A 13 -4.49 -20.94 -4.72
C ALA A 13 -5.57 -20.04 -4.15
N LYS A 14 -5.85 -20.19 -2.85
CA LYS A 14 -6.85 -19.37 -2.15
C LYS A 14 -6.47 -17.91 -2.43
N THR A 15 -7.15 -17.28 -3.39
CA THR A 15 -6.92 -15.86 -3.67
C THR A 15 -7.30 -15.17 -2.38
N SER A 16 -6.30 -14.66 -1.67
CA SER A 16 -6.43 -14.04 -0.35
C SER A 16 -7.74 -13.26 -0.33
N GLY A 17 -8.70 -13.77 0.48
CA GLY A 17 -10.07 -13.27 0.46
C GLY A 17 -10.05 -11.76 0.51
N LYS A 18 -10.81 -11.12 -0.40
CA LYS A 18 -10.88 -9.69 -0.71
C LYS A 18 -10.71 -8.80 0.54
N LYS A 19 -9.49 -8.65 1.05
CA LYS A 19 -9.24 -7.92 2.28
C LYS A 19 -9.33 -6.46 1.90
N LYS A 20 -10.50 -5.89 2.18
CA LYS A 20 -10.74 -4.47 2.02
C LYS A 20 -9.85 -3.74 3.02
N ASN A 21 -9.31 -2.61 2.59
CA ASN A 21 -8.57 -1.75 3.49
C ASN A 21 -9.53 -0.91 4.35
N LYS A 22 -8.98 -0.04 5.20
CA LYS A 22 -9.74 0.89 6.05
C LYS A 22 -10.66 1.85 5.27
N LEU A 23 -10.47 1.96 3.95
CA LEU A 23 -11.33 2.77 3.09
C LEU A 23 -12.54 1.99 2.54
N GLY A 24 -12.61 0.67 2.79
CA GLY A 24 -13.68 -0.21 2.32
C GLY A 24 -13.49 -0.71 0.88
N VAL A 25 -12.34 -0.45 0.27
CA VAL A 25 -12.02 -0.83 -1.12
C VAL A 25 -10.92 -1.88 -1.19
N LYS A 26 -10.79 -2.55 -2.33
CA LYS A 26 -9.64 -3.44 -2.59
C LYS A 26 -8.35 -2.66 -2.40
N ASN A 27 -7.34 -3.29 -1.82
CA ASN A 27 -6.05 -2.67 -1.52
C ASN A 27 -5.21 -2.45 -2.80
N SER A 28 -5.66 -1.55 -3.68
CA SER A 28 -4.96 -1.14 -4.89
C SER A 28 -4.87 0.38 -4.97
N LEU A 29 -3.82 0.88 -5.62
CA LEU A 29 -3.53 2.32 -5.71
C LEU A 29 -4.70 3.12 -6.30
N VAL A 30 -5.21 2.69 -7.44
CA VAL A 30 -6.31 3.37 -8.15
C VAL A 30 -7.58 3.42 -7.30
N ASN A 31 -7.94 2.30 -6.68
CA ASN A 31 -9.12 2.23 -5.81
C ASN A 31 -8.97 3.14 -4.58
N ASN A 32 -7.77 3.22 -4.01
CA ASN A 32 -7.49 4.11 -2.88
C ASN A 32 -7.60 5.58 -3.27
N ILE A 33 -7.07 5.96 -4.43
CA ILE A 33 -7.17 7.33 -4.95
C ILE A 33 -8.64 7.71 -5.16
N ASN A 34 -9.41 6.86 -5.85
CA ASN A 34 -10.83 7.11 -6.11
C ASN A 34 -11.66 7.15 -4.82
N ALA A 35 -11.39 6.25 -3.87
CA ALA A 35 -12.04 6.27 -2.57
C ALA A 35 -11.76 7.58 -1.80
N ARG A 36 -10.51 8.07 -1.80
CA ARG A 36 -10.16 9.34 -1.15
C ARG A 36 -10.78 10.55 -1.84
N LYS A 37 -10.86 10.54 -3.18
CA LYS A 37 -11.56 11.57 -3.97
C LYS A 37 -13.05 11.61 -3.61
N LYS A 38 -13.73 10.46 -3.64
CA LYS A 38 -15.16 10.34 -3.25
C LYS A 38 -15.41 10.80 -1.81
N LYS A 39 -14.51 10.48 -0.88
CA LYS A 39 -14.61 10.89 0.52
C LYS A 39 -14.20 12.35 0.79
N GLY A 40 -13.70 13.09 -0.21
CA GLY A 40 -13.18 14.46 0.00
C GLY A 40 -11.94 14.57 0.90
N THR A 41 -11.33 13.46 1.32
CA THR A 41 -10.18 13.41 2.26
C THR A 41 -8.83 13.70 1.59
N SER A 42 -8.85 14.38 0.45
CA SER A 42 -7.63 14.82 -0.22
C SER A 42 -6.99 15.96 0.58
N ARG A 43 -5.66 15.95 0.69
CA ARG A 43 -4.95 17.03 1.38
C ARG A 43 -5.08 18.32 0.55
N PRO A 44 -5.46 19.46 1.16
CA PRO A 44 -5.47 20.75 0.48
C PRO A 44 -4.05 21.13 0.04
N LYS A 45 -3.92 21.93 -1.01
CA LYS A 45 -2.62 22.30 -1.61
C LYS A 45 -1.68 22.98 -0.62
N SER A 46 -2.20 23.81 0.28
CA SER A 46 -1.46 24.43 1.39
C SER A 46 -0.78 23.42 2.32
N LYS A 47 -1.33 22.20 2.43
CA LYS A 47 -0.78 21.10 3.24
C LYS A 47 0.01 20.09 2.39
N LYS A 48 0.26 20.35 1.10
CA LYS A 48 1.07 19.48 0.23
C LYS A 48 2.55 19.86 0.20
N THR A 49 2.90 21.06 0.64
CA THR A 49 4.30 21.51 0.73
C THR A 49 4.94 21.05 2.05
N VAL A 50 6.25 20.87 2.02
CA VAL A 50 7.04 20.58 3.22
C VAL A 50 7.25 21.89 3.98
N SER A 51 7.00 21.89 5.30
CA SER A 51 7.28 23.09 6.11
C SER A 51 8.77 23.39 6.15
N LYS A 52 9.14 24.67 6.30
CA LYS A 52 10.55 25.09 6.39
C LYS A 52 11.31 24.29 7.44
N LYS A 53 10.73 24.12 8.64
CA LYS A 53 11.30 23.33 9.74
C LYS A 53 11.54 21.87 9.37
N SER A 54 10.61 21.24 8.65
CA SER A 54 10.78 19.86 8.18
C SER A 54 11.85 19.75 7.10
N TYR A 55 11.90 20.71 6.17
CA TYR A 55 12.94 20.75 5.14
C TYR A 55 14.35 20.90 5.74
N THR A 56 14.52 21.80 6.71
CA THR A 56 15.81 21.96 7.41
C THR A 56 16.26 20.67 8.11
N LYS A 57 15.34 19.95 8.76
CA LYS A 57 15.66 18.64 9.39
C LYS A 57 16.06 17.58 8.37
N MET A 58 15.35 17.51 7.24
CA MET A 58 15.72 16.64 6.13
C MET A 58 17.11 16.97 5.58
N LYS A 59 17.37 18.25 5.29
CA LYS A 59 18.66 18.73 4.78
C LYS A 59 19.81 18.38 5.72
N LYS A 60 19.66 18.58 7.03
CA LYS A 60 20.68 18.26 8.03
C LYS A 60 21.04 16.76 8.08
N ASN A 61 20.09 15.90 7.72
CA ASN A 61 20.24 14.44 7.75
C ASN A 61 20.44 13.83 6.37
N TRP A 62 20.53 14.65 5.32
CA TRP A 62 20.75 14.17 3.97
C TRP A 62 22.14 13.52 3.88
N GLY A 63 22.20 12.27 3.45
CA GLY A 63 23.45 11.50 3.38
C GLY A 63 23.96 10.95 4.72
N LYS A 64 23.27 11.22 5.84
CA LYS A 64 23.63 10.61 7.12
C LYS A 64 22.94 9.25 7.24
N GLY A 65 23.74 8.18 7.24
CA GLY A 65 23.26 6.82 7.52
C GLY A 65 22.56 6.76 8.88
N LYS A 66 21.56 5.88 9.03
CA LYS A 66 20.93 5.65 10.33
C LYS A 66 21.99 5.07 11.26
N LYS A 67 22.35 5.78 12.32
CA LYS A 67 23.14 5.19 13.40
C LYS A 67 22.30 4.07 14.02
N THR A 68 22.75 2.83 13.89
CA THR A 68 22.25 1.73 14.69
C THR A 68 22.46 2.11 16.15
N ARG A 69 21.37 2.15 16.92
CA ARG A 69 21.49 2.23 18.37
C ARG A 69 22.10 0.90 18.80
N LYS A 70 23.31 0.96 19.34
CA LYS A 70 24.03 -0.19 19.88
C LYS A 70 23.50 -0.48 21.27
#